data_AF-E3UTG1-F1
#
_entry.id   AF-E3UTG1-F1
#
_cell.length_a   1.000
_cell.length_b   1.000
_cell.length_c   1.000
_cell.angle_alpha   90.00
_cell.angle_beta   90.00
_cell.angle_gamma   90.00
#
_symmetry.space_group_name_H-M   'P 1'
#
loop_
_entity.id
_entity.type
_entity.pdbx_description
1 polymer ?
#
loop_
_entity_poly.entity_id
_entity_poly.type
_entity_poly.pdbx_seq_one_letter_code
_entity_poly.pdbx_strand_id
1 'polypeptide(L)'
;MLFGLSLAAHAVLADTDIYLTNNSALPMSITVKQTGSDQLQQGSEWQQHSETLGPWETKMVLGFNRWQGVKSGKTYQFETMVTLPQGQVFSLQQKMEGHWYNSSIEHGVQARDIPLQWQNDRAVHRYYSTQLIERPTELAFKSVSTTRYDDIYYTITPTNTEETPDAETLKVMTYNVWALPVIASNIAERFAIIPQHIKGYDAVMLQEVFAAGRDAFLRELAKEYPYQTKMLDKSGVNIHDGGVMIHRYPMALSSS
;
A
#
# COMPACT_ATOMS: atom_id res chain seq x y z
N MET A 1 -21.06 1.34 -48.68
CA MET A 1 -21.16 1.33 -47.20
C MET A 1 -20.37 0.14 -46.69
N LEU A 2 -19.17 0.38 -46.16
CA LEU A 2 -18.41 -0.65 -45.44
C LEU A 2 -18.97 -0.71 -44.01
N PHE A 3 -19.55 -1.85 -43.63
CA PHE A 3 -19.86 -2.14 -42.23
C PHE A 3 -18.56 -2.51 -41.52
N GLY A 4 -18.10 -1.63 -40.63
CA GLY A 4 -16.99 -1.93 -39.72
C GLY A 4 -17.46 -2.90 -38.64
N LEU A 5 -16.85 -4.08 -38.58
CA LEU A 5 -16.96 -4.95 -37.40
C LEU A 5 -16.28 -4.24 -36.22
N SER A 6 -17.08 -3.86 -35.23
CA SER A 6 -16.58 -3.53 -33.90
C SER A 6 -16.10 -4.82 -33.23
N LEU A 7 -14.79 -4.97 -33.04
CA LEU A 7 -14.25 -5.96 -32.10
C LEU A 7 -14.60 -5.47 -30.69
N ALA A 8 -15.58 -6.14 -30.07
CA ALA A 8 -15.75 -6.05 -28.63
C ALA A 8 -14.52 -6.72 -27.98
N ALA A 9 -13.63 -5.90 -27.42
CA ALA A 9 -12.60 -6.39 -26.50
C ALA A 9 -13.32 -7.02 -25.31
N HIS A 10 -13.19 -8.34 -25.16
CA HIS A 10 -13.71 -9.03 -23.99
C HIS A 10 -12.86 -8.58 -22.80
N ALA A 11 -13.50 -7.97 -21.80
CA ALA A 11 -12.82 -7.64 -20.57
C ALA A 11 -12.22 -8.93 -19.99
N VAL A 12 -10.93 -8.89 -19.66
CA VAL A 12 -10.26 -9.95 -18.90
C VAL A 12 -10.97 -10.04 -17.55
N LEU A 13 -11.66 -11.15 -17.28
CA LEU A 13 -12.03 -11.50 -15.91
C LEU A 13 -10.80 -12.13 -15.28
N ALA A 14 -9.87 -11.31 -14.81
CA ALA A 14 -8.69 -11.79 -14.12
C ALA A 14 -9.12 -12.59 -12.89
N ASP A 15 -8.39 -13.65 -12.57
CA ASP A 15 -8.65 -14.47 -11.39
C ASP A 15 -7.83 -14.01 -10.18
N THR A 16 -6.65 -13.46 -10.43
CA THR A 16 -5.77 -12.82 -9.44
C THR A 16 -5.32 -11.48 -9.97
N ASP A 17 -5.45 -10.46 -9.12
CA ASP A 17 -4.93 -9.12 -9.36
C ASP A 17 -3.73 -8.82 -8.46
N ILE A 18 -2.76 -8.12 -9.02
CA ILE A 18 -1.55 -7.67 -8.34
C ILE A 18 -1.63 -6.17 -8.15
N TYR A 19 -1.52 -5.76 -6.90
CA TYR A 19 -1.53 -4.36 -6.50
C TYR A 19 -0.16 -3.95 -5.99
N LEU A 20 0.26 -2.74 -6.36
CA LEU A 20 1.45 -2.10 -5.80
C LEU A 20 1.06 -0.77 -5.16
N THR A 21 1.43 -0.61 -3.88
CA THR A 21 1.36 0.64 -3.14
C THR A 21 2.73 1.27 -3.05
N ASN A 22 2.84 2.50 -3.55
CA ASN A 22 4.03 3.33 -3.44
C ASN A 22 3.91 4.25 -2.23
N ASN A 23 4.54 3.90 -1.11
CA ASN A 23 4.62 4.77 0.07
C ASN A 23 5.87 5.66 0.03
N SER A 24 6.25 6.15 -1.15
CA SER A 24 7.37 7.08 -1.32
C SER A 24 6.95 8.32 -2.09
N ALA A 25 7.81 9.34 -2.04
CA ALA A 25 7.67 10.56 -2.83
C ALA A 25 8.11 10.40 -4.30
N LEU A 26 8.65 9.24 -4.69
CA LEU A 26 9.22 9.02 -6.02
C LEU A 26 8.21 8.36 -6.95
N PRO A 27 8.00 8.85 -8.18
CA PRO A 27 7.23 8.12 -9.17
C PRO A 27 7.98 6.86 -9.63
N MET A 28 7.25 5.87 -10.13
CA MET A 28 7.83 4.58 -10.55
C MET A 28 7.30 4.21 -11.94
N SER A 29 8.17 3.60 -12.74
CA SER A 29 7.80 2.98 -14.01
C SER A 29 7.62 1.48 -13.82
N ILE A 30 6.61 0.90 -14.45
CA ILE A 30 6.22 -0.49 -14.30
C ILE A 30 6.28 -1.20 -15.66
N THR A 31 6.87 -2.38 -15.67
CA THR A 31 6.86 -3.27 -16.84
C THR A 31 6.65 -4.70 -16.39
N VAL A 32 5.76 -5.42 -17.08
CA VAL A 32 5.48 -6.82 -16.78
C VAL A 32 6.07 -7.72 -17.87
N LYS A 33 6.76 -8.78 -17.45
CA LYS A 33 7.25 -9.85 -18.33
C LYS A 33 6.67 -11.18 -17.89
N GLN A 34 6.31 -12.02 -18.86
CA GLN A 34 5.91 -13.40 -18.62
C GLN A 34 6.94 -14.40 -19.14
N THR A 35 7.25 -15.40 -18.32
CA THR A 35 8.11 -16.55 -18.64
C THR A 35 7.45 -17.84 -18.12
N GLY A 36 8.14 -18.98 -18.23
CA GLY A 36 7.66 -20.28 -17.77
C GLY A 36 7.75 -21.34 -18.86
N SER A 37 7.18 -22.51 -18.57
CA SER A 37 7.10 -23.62 -19.55
C SER A 37 5.96 -23.47 -20.56
N ASP A 38 5.06 -22.52 -20.33
CA ASP A 38 3.98 -22.10 -21.22
C ASP A 38 3.70 -20.61 -20.95
N GLN A 39 2.89 -19.97 -21.80
CA GLN A 39 2.54 -18.56 -21.68
C GLN A 39 1.02 -18.37 -21.74
N LEU A 40 0.56 -17.34 -21.03
CA LEU A 40 -0.81 -16.88 -21.14
C LEU A 40 -0.88 -15.83 -22.25
N GLN A 41 -1.98 -15.79 -22.97
CA GLN A 41 -2.18 -14.82 -24.03
C GLN A 41 -2.45 -13.43 -23.44
N GLN A 42 -1.59 -12.46 -23.76
CA GLN A 42 -1.78 -11.08 -23.35
C GLN A 42 -3.07 -10.51 -23.97
N GLY A 43 -3.84 -9.79 -23.16
CA GLY A 43 -5.11 -9.15 -23.53
C GLY A 43 -6.34 -10.03 -23.34
N SER A 44 -6.20 -11.37 -23.36
CA SER A 44 -7.32 -12.30 -23.13
C SER A 44 -7.17 -13.12 -21.85
N GLU A 45 -5.94 -13.47 -21.46
CA GLU A 45 -5.64 -14.31 -20.30
C GLU A 45 -4.80 -13.61 -19.23
N TRP A 46 -4.15 -12.50 -19.59
CA TRP A 46 -3.53 -11.59 -18.63
C TRP A 46 -3.40 -10.18 -19.22
N GLN A 47 -3.23 -9.19 -18.35
CA GLN A 47 -3.07 -7.80 -18.76
C GLN A 47 -2.19 -7.03 -17.77
N GLN A 48 -1.29 -6.19 -18.30
CA GLN A 48 -0.68 -5.11 -17.53
C GLN A 48 -1.69 -3.94 -17.47
N HIS A 49 -2.04 -3.52 -16.26
CA HIS A 49 -3.03 -2.47 -16.03
C HIS A 49 -2.42 -1.07 -15.86
N SER A 50 -1.14 -1.01 -15.48
CA SER A 50 -0.46 0.26 -15.28
C SER A 50 1.01 0.21 -15.70
N GLU A 51 1.46 1.29 -16.32
CA GLU A 51 2.86 1.52 -16.69
C GLU A 51 3.56 2.50 -15.75
N THR A 52 2.80 3.22 -14.92
CA THR A 52 3.32 4.22 -13.99
C THR A 52 2.56 4.25 -12.67
N LEU A 53 3.29 4.42 -11.59
CA LEU A 53 2.74 4.58 -10.25
C LEU A 53 3.26 5.87 -9.64
N GLY A 54 2.33 6.77 -9.30
CA GLY A 54 2.65 8.04 -8.69
C GLY A 54 3.05 7.90 -7.22
N PRO A 55 3.59 8.97 -6.60
CA PRO A 55 3.81 9.03 -5.17
C PRO A 55 2.54 8.78 -4.37
N TRP A 56 2.65 8.02 -3.27
CA TRP A 56 1.55 7.76 -2.32
C TRP A 56 0.31 7.11 -2.94
N GLU A 57 0.50 6.40 -4.06
CA GLU A 57 -0.56 5.83 -4.86
C GLU A 57 -0.59 4.30 -4.73
N THR A 58 -1.78 3.72 -4.84
CA THR A 58 -1.96 2.27 -5.05
C THR A 58 -2.63 2.03 -6.37
N LYS A 59 -2.06 1.16 -7.21
CA LYS A 59 -2.70 0.70 -8.45
C LYS A 59 -2.65 -0.82 -8.59
N MET A 60 -3.63 -1.34 -9.31
CA MET A 60 -3.51 -2.63 -9.97
C MET A 60 -2.49 -2.51 -11.09
N VAL A 61 -1.47 -3.35 -11.07
CA VAL A 61 -0.36 -3.33 -12.04
C VAL A 61 -0.43 -4.48 -13.02
N LEU A 62 -0.98 -5.61 -12.59
CA LEU A 62 -1.08 -6.86 -13.35
C LEU A 62 -2.35 -7.60 -12.93
N GLY A 63 -3.08 -8.18 -13.88
CA GLY A 63 -4.13 -9.16 -13.65
C GLY A 63 -3.94 -10.36 -14.56
N PHE A 64 -4.17 -11.57 -14.06
CA PHE A 64 -4.06 -12.79 -14.87
C PHE A 64 -5.05 -13.87 -14.45
N ASN A 65 -5.37 -14.73 -15.42
CA ASN A 65 -6.19 -15.91 -15.22
C ASN A 65 -5.41 -17.01 -14.51
N ARG A 66 -6.13 -17.72 -13.66
CA ARG A 66 -5.61 -18.83 -12.86
C ARG A 66 -6.25 -20.16 -13.22
N TRP A 67 -7.26 -20.10 -14.07
CA TRP A 67 -7.96 -21.24 -14.63
C TRP A 67 -7.94 -21.23 -16.16
N GLN A 68 -8.52 -20.20 -16.79
CA GLN A 68 -8.59 -20.11 -18.24
C GLN A 68 -7.19 -19.91 -18.85
N GLY A 69 -6.83 -20.75 -19.84
CA GLY A 69 -5.51 -20.74 -20.48
C GLY A 69 -4.43 -21.52 -19.70
N VAL A 70 -4.73 -21.92 -18.46
CA VAL A 70 -3.78 -22.62 -17.57
C VAL A 70 -3.85 -24.12 -17.82
N LYS A 71 -2.72 -24.72 -18.21
CA LYS A 71 -2.61 -26.15 -18.51
C LYS A 71 -1.97 -26.92 -17.36
N SER A 72 -2.44 -28.14 -17.14
CA SER A 72 -1.89 -29.05 -16.13
C SER A 72 -0.41 -29.35 -16.38
N GLY A 73 0.41 -29.29 -15.32
CA GLY A 73 1.86 -29.52 -15.37
C GLY A 73 2.67 -28.40 -16.04
N LYS A 74 2.04 -27.26 -16.35
CA LYS A 74 2.71 -26.08 -16.90
C LYS A 74 2.91 -25.03 -15.82
N THR A 75 4.06 -24.38 -15.91
CA THR A 75 4.42 -23.21 -15.10
C THR A 75 4.31 -21.92 -15.91
N TYR A 76 3.85 -20.87 -15.24
CA TYR A 76 3.71 -19.52 -15.74
C TYR A 76 4.29 -18.58 -14.69
N GLN A 77 5.25 -17.76 -15.06
CA GLN A 77 5.89 -16.82 -14.15
C GLN A 77 5.71 -15.40 -14.65
N PHE A 78 5.25 -14.53 -13.77
CA PHE A 78 5.15 -13.10 -14.00
C PHE A 78 6.20 -12.38 -13.16
N GLU A 79 6.92 -11.49 -13.84
CA GLU A 79 7.85 -10.55 -13.23
C GLU A 79 7.35 -9.14 -13.53
N THR A 80 6.90 -8.46 -12.48
CA THR A 80 6.60 -7.02 -12.56
C THR A 80 7.84 -6.26 -12.10
N MET A 81 8.60 -5.73 -13.06
CA MET A 81 9.74 -4.86 -12.80
C MET A 81 9.25 -3.45 -12.45
N VAL A 82 9.77 -2.92 -11.35
CA VAL A 82 9.50 -1.56 -10.89
C VAL A 82 10.81 -0.78 -10.91
N THR A 83 10.86 0.26 -11.75
CA THR A 83 12.05 1.10 -11.95
C THR A 83 11.86 2.45 -11.28
N LEU A 84 12.78 2.79 -10.39
CA LEU A 84 12.86 4.07 -9.71
C LEU A 84 13.51 5.14 -10.62
N PRO A 85 13.29 6.44 -10.38
CA PRO A 85 13.80 7.50 -11.25
C PRO A 85 15.32 7.52 -11.38
N GLN A 86 16.03 7.06 -10.34
CA GLN A 86 17.50 7.01 -10.32
C GLN A 86 18.07 5.69 -10.90
N GLY A 87 17.21 4.83 -11.47
CA GLY A 87 17.58 3.64 -12.22
C GLY A 87 17.64 2.34 -11.40
N GLN A 88 17.44 2.40 -10.09
CA GLN A 88 17.30 1.22 -9.24
C GLN A 88 16.03 0.45 -9.60
N VAL A 89 16.10 -0.87 -9.48
CA VAL A 89 15.01 -1.77 -9.84
C VAL A 89 14.78 -2.78 -8.72
N PHE A 90 13.51 -3.08 -8.47
CA PHE A 90 13.07 -4.28 -7.78
C PHE A 90 11.98 -4.95 -8.60
N SER A 91 11.71 -6.23 -8.34
CA SER A 91 10.65 -6.96 -9.01
C SER A 91 9.70 -7.67 -8.06
N LEU A 92 8.43 -7.64 -8.43
CA LEU A 92 7.36 -8.44 -7.83
C LEU A 92 7.27 -9.74 -8.62
N GLN A 93 7.39 -10.86 -7.93
CA GLN A 93 7.48 -12.18 -8.55
C GLN A 93 6.25 -13.00 -8.24
N GLN A 94 5.64 -13.60 -9.26
CA GLN A 94 4.57 -14.58 -9.12
C GLN A 94 4.89 -15.80 -9.98
N LYS A 95 4.82 -17.00 -9.41
CA LYS A 95 5.00 -18.26 -10.13
C LYS A 95 3.79 -19.14 -9.90
N MET A 96 3.09 -19.42 -10.99
CA MET A 96 1.91 -20.26 -11.01
C MET A 96 2.21 -21.62 -11.62
N GLU A 97 1.65 -22.68 -11.03
CA GLU A 97 1.66 -24.04 -11.59
C GLU A 97 0.22 -24.51 -11.80
N GLY A 98 -0.09 -24.93 -13.03
CA GLY A 98 -1.39 -25.46 -13.39
C GLY A 98 -1.54 -26.93 -12.99
N HIS A 99 -2.71 -27.27 -12.46
CA HIS A 99 -3.13 -28.63 -12.13
C HIS A 99 -4.38 -28.99 -12.92
N TRP A 100 -4.82 -30.26 -12.84
CA TRP A 100 -5.98 -30.74 -13.59
C TRP A 100 -7.28 -29.97 -13.29
N TYR A 101 -7.45 -29.50 -12.05
CA TYR A 101 -8.69 -28.88 -11.56
C TYR A 101 -8.49 -27.55 -10.83
N ASN A 102 -7.25 -27.03 -10.75
CA ASN A 102 -6.94 -25.71 -10.20
C ASN A 102 -5.53 -25.26 -10.61
N SER A 103 -4.99 -24.25 -9.92
CA SER A 103 -3.57 -23.91 -9.96
C SER A 103 -3.04 -23.58 -8.55
N SER A 104 -1.74 -23.72 -8.34
CA SER A 104 -1.04 -23.19 -7.16
C SER A 104 -0.23 -21.94 -7.53
N ILE A 105 0.04 -21.08 -6.55
CA ILE A 105 0.87 -19.88 -6.75
C ILE A 105 1.88 -19.74 -5.63
N GLU A 106 3.08 -19.36 -6.01
CA GLU A 106 4.13 -18.84 -5.14
C GLU A 106 4.35 -17.37 -5.50
N HIS A 107 4.68 -16.55 -4.52
CA HIS A 107 4.92 -15.13 -4.73
C HIS A 107 6.06 -14.62 -3.85
N GLY A 108 6.73 -13.57 -4.32
CA GLY A 108 7.91 -13.01 -3.65
C GLY A 108 8.27 -11.63 -4.18
N VAL A 109 9.33 -11.06 -3.61
CA VAL A 109 10.00 -9.85 -4.11
C VAL A 109 11.48 -10.12 -4.32
N GLN A 110 12.09 -9.39 -5.23
CA GLN A 110 13.52 -9.44 -5.46
C GLN A 110 14.06 -8.01 -5.67
N ALA A 111 15.22 -7.74 -5.10
CA ALA A 111 15.98 -6.52 -5.36
C ALA A 111 17.47 -6.89 -5.45
N ARG A 112 18.33 -5.93 -5.74
CA ARG A 112 19.78 -6.17 -5.85
C ARG A 112 20.39 -6.80 -4.58
N ASP A 113 19.92 -6.40 -3.41
CA ASP A 113 20.35 -6.86 -2.09
C ASP A 113 19.32 -7.76 -1.38
N ILE A 114 18.20 -8.07 -2.04
CA ILE A 114 17.16 -8.96 -1.52
C ILE A 114 17.05 -10.17 -2.45
N PRO A 115 17.58 -11.35 -2.07
CA PRO A 115 17.39 -12.56 -2.87
C PRO A 115 15.92 -12.97 -2.87
N LEU A 116 15.46 -13.53 -3.99
CA LEU A 116 14.09 -14.01 -4.11
C LEU A 116 13.84 -15.17 -3.14
N GLN A 117 12.84 -15.00 -2.28
CA GLN A 117 12.29 -16.04 -1.44
C GLN A 117 10.81 -16.23 -1.77
N TRP A 118 10.46 -17.45 -2.18
CA TRP A 118 9.10 -17.81 -2.54
C TRP A 118 8.25 -18.09 -1.31
N GLN A 119 7.04 -17.54 -1.30
CA GLN A 119 6.04 -17.74 -0.26
C GLN A 119 4.73 -18.22 -0.90
N ASN A 120 3.96 -19.02 -0.18
CA ASN A 120 2.71 -19.61 -0.66
C ASN A 120 1.57 -19.50 0.36
N ASP A 121 1.72 -18.58 1.32
CA ASP A 121 0.76 -18.33 2.39
C ASP A 121 0.16 -16.91 2.30
N ARG A 122 -0.68 -16.58 3.28
CA ARG A 122 -1.37 -15.28 3.42
C ARG A 122 -0.75 -14.39 4.50
N ALA A 123 0.39 -14.79 5.06
CA ALA A 123 1.11 -13.99 6.03
C ALA A 123 1.71 -12.75 5.37
N VAL A 124 2.05 -11.75 6.18
CA VAL A 124 2.79 -10.58 5.71
C VAL A 124 4.28 -10.89 5.74
N HIS A 125 4.91 -10.81 4.58
CA HIS A 125 6.36 -10.98 4.43
C HIS A 125 7.01 -9.62 4.22
N ARG A 126 8.16 -9.39 4.88
CA ARG A 126 8.86 -8.10 4.87
C ARG A 126 10.35 -8.31 4.62
N TYR A 127 10.90 -7.50 3.73
CA TYR A 127 12.32 -7.49 3.38
C TYR A 127 12.80 -6.05 3.35
N TYR A 128 14.05 -5.82 3.75
CA TYR A 128 14.61 -4.46 3.84
C TYR A 128 15.78 -4.33 2.87
N SER A 129 15.73 -3.32 2.01
CA SER A 129 16.80 -2.95 1.09
C SER A 129 17.45 -1.65 1.55
N THR A 130 18.77 -1.56 1.41
CA THR A 130 19.52 -0.31 1.55
C THR A 130 20.02 0.21 0.20
N GLN A 131 19.56 -0.37 -0.90
CA GLN A 131 20.07 -0.10 -2.26
C GLN A 131 19.01 0.45 -3.22
N LEU A 132 17.76 0.64 -2.80
CA LEU A 132 16.69 1.16 -3.67
C LEU A 132 16.63 2.69 -3.68
N ILE A 133 16.56 3.30 -2.50
CA ILE A 133 16.48 4.75 -2.30
C ILE A 133 17.59 5.14 -1.31
N GLU A 134 17.85 6.44 -1.13
CA GLU A 134 18.85 6.98 -0.19
C GLU A 134 18.63 6.57 1.29
N ARG A 135 17.53 5.89 1.58
CA ARG A 135 17.14 5.46 2.92
C ARG A 135 16.77 3.98 2.88
N PRO A 136 16.96 3.23 4.00
CA PRO A 136 16.45 1.88 4.11
C PRO A 136 14.98 1.82 3.69
N THR A 137 14.62 0.80 2.93
CA THR A 137 13.31 0.70 2.29
C THR A 137 12.76 -0.69 2.51
N GLU A 138 11.56 -0.77 3.08
CA GLU A 138 10.83 -2.02 3.23
C GLU A 138 10.11 -2.36 1.92
N LEU A 139 10.33 -3.58 1.44
CA LEU A 139 9.46 -4.26 0.49
C LEU A 139 8.64 -5.28 1.26
N ALA A 140 7.31 -5.12 1.24
CA ALA A 140 6.41 -6.06 1.91
C ALA A 140 5.35 -6.56 0.96
N PHE A 141 4.85 -7.77 1.24
CA PHE A 141 3.76 -8.34 0.47
C PHE A 141 2.91 -9.31 1.29
N LYS A 142 1.68 -9.51 0.81
CA LYS A 142 0.77 -10.57 1.28
C LYS A 142 -0.22 -10.94 0.19
N SER A 143 -0.76 -12.14 0.28
CA SER A 143 -1.95 -12.55 -0.47
C SER A 143 -3.22 -12.33 0.38
N VAL A 144 -4.34 -12.01 -0.27
CA VAL A 144 -5.64 -11.76 0.36
C VAL A 144 -6.71 -12.58 -0.34
N SER A 145 -7.43 -13.40 0.43
CA SER A 145 -8.54 -14.20 -0.08
C SER A 145 -9.64 -13.32 -0.66
N THR A 146 -10.13 -13.70 -1.83
CA THR A 146 -11.31 -13.11 -2.46
C THR A 146 -12.39 -14.19 -2.65
N THR A 147 -13.48 -13.87 -3.35
CA THR A 147 -14.46 -14.87 -3.81
C THR A 147 -13.97 -15.71 -4.99
N ARG A 148 -12.88 -15.30 -5.65
CA ARG A 148 -12.17 -15.99 -6.73
C ARG A 148 -10.84 -16.57 -6.19
N TYR A 149 -9.71 -16.36 -6.86
CA TYR A 149 -8.39 -16.62 -6.30
C TYR A 149 -7.89 -15.42 -5.46
N ASP A 150 -6.82 -15.64 -4.70
CA ASP A 150 -6.23 -14.58 -3.89
C ASP A 150 -5.66 -13.46 -4.77
N ASP A 151 -5.85 -12.22 -4.34
CA ASP A 151 -5.13 -11.06 -4.85
C ASP A 151 -3.84 -10.86 -4.07
N ILE A 152 -2.82 -10.26 -4.69
CA ILE A 152 -1.51 -10.06 -4.04
C ILE A 152 -1.21 -8.57 -3.96
N TYR A 153 -0.93 -8.12 -2.74
CA TYR A 153 -0.61 -6.74 -2.44
C TYR A 153 0.87 -6.62 -2.12
N TYR A 154 1.54 -5.72 -2.83
CA TYR A 154 2.93 -5.34 -2.61
C TYR A 154 3.01 -3.89 -2.16
N THR A 155 3.99 -3.58 -1.30
CA THR A 155 4.27 -2.22 -0.87
C THR A 155 5.76 -1.95 -0.93
N ILE A 156 6.12 -0.74 -1.33
CA ILE A 156 7.46 -0.17 -1.13
C ILE A 156 7.34 1.01 -0.18
N THR A 157 8.07 0.95 0.94
CA THR A 157 7.98 1.93 2.02
C THR A 157 9.38 2.30 2.49
N PRO A 158 9.92 3.46 2.08
CA PRO A 158 11.11 4.03 2.69
C PRO A 158 10.89 4.19 4.20
N THR A 159 11.91 3.92 5.00
CA THR A 159 11.83 4.19 6.44
C THR A 159 11.61 5.68 6.65
N ASN A 160 10.56 6.01 7.40
CA ASN A 160 10.36 7.37 7.90
C ASN A 160 11.58 7.74 8.75
N THR A 161 12.18 8.88 8.45
CA THR A 161 13.04 9.56 9.42
C THR A 161 12.14 10.28 10.39
N GLU A 162 12.37 10.09 11.69
CA GLU A 162 11.81 11.01 12.68
C GLU A 162 12.21 12.43 12.30
N GLU A 163 11.25 13.34 12.28
CA GLU A 163 11.57 14.74 12.04
C GLU A 163 12.42 15.25 13.20
N THR A 164 13.50 15.98 12.90
CA THR A 164 14.24 16.67 13.95
C THR A 164 13.67 18.07 14.08
N PRO A 165 13.26 18.51 15.29
CA PRO A 165 12.82 19.88 15.51
C PRO A 165 13.91 20.86 15.05
N ASP A 166 13.48 21.89 14.32
CA ASP A 166 14.35 22.96 13.82
C ASP A 166 13.73 24.29 14.23
N ALA A 167 14.55 25.21 14.75
CA ALA A 167 14.06 26.48 15.28
C ALA A 167 13.57 27.44 14.17
N GLU A 168 14.04 27.24 12.94
CA GLU A 168 13.76 28.13 11.81
C GLU A 168 12.67 27.59 10.86
N THR A 169 12.23 26.34 11.06
CA THR A 169 11.27 25.67 10.18
C THR A 169 10.05 25.20 10.95
N LEU A 170 8.85 25.62 10.52
CA LEU A 170 7.60 25.05 11.02
C LEU A 170 7.26 23.76 10.28
N LYS A 171 7.23 22.64 10.99
CA LYS A 171 6.88 21.31 10.45
C LYS A 171 5.49 20.89 10.93
N VAL A 172 4.57 20.75 9.98
CA VAL A 172 3.17 20.38 10.26
C VAL A 172 2.81 19.08 9.56
N MET A 173 2.19 18.16 10.30
CA MET A 173 1.62 16.93 9.74
C MET A 173 0.09 16.97 9.81
N THR A 174 -0.58 16.47 8.78
CA THR A 174 -2.01 16.15 8.84
C THR A 174 -2.22 14.69 8.51
N TYR A 175 -3.05 14.00 9.30
CA TYR A 175 -3.31 12.58 9.12
C TYR A 175 -4.75 12.22 9.47
N ASN A 176 -5.44 11.60 8.51
CA ASN A 176 -6.74 10.99 8.77
C ASN A 176 -6.52 9.59 9.35
N VAL A 177 -6.92 9.41 10.61
CA VAL A 177 -6.68 8.19 11.38
C VAL A 177 -7.65 7.06 10.98
N TRP A 178 -8.74 7.41 10.28
CA TRP A 178 -9.82 6.51 9.89
C TRP A 178 -10.27 5.64 11.07
N ALA A 179 -10.42 6.23 12.26
CA ALA A 179 -10.87 5.49 13.44
C ALA A 179 -12.39 5.49 13.54
N LEU A 180 -13.05 5.10 12.43
CA LEU A 180 -14.51 4.99 12.32
C LEU A 180 -14.98 3.69 13.00
N PRO A 181 -15.71 3.76 14.14
CA PRO A 181 -16.26 2.58 14.78
C PRO A 181 -17.13 1.79 13.80
N VAL A 182 -17.18 0.46 13.96
CA VAL A 182 -17.99 -0.47 13.14
C VAL A 182 -17.52 -0.64 11.69
N ILE A 183 -16.97 0.41 11.06
CA ILE A 183 -16.51 0.39 9.67
C ILE A 183 -15.03 -0.02 9.57
N ALA A 184 -14.17 0.56 10.41
CA ALA A 184 -12.75 0.33 10.33
C ALA A 184 -12.32 -0.89 11.19
N SER A 185 -11.45 -1.73 10.62
CA SER A 185 -10.75 -2.78 11.34
C SER A 185 -9.44 -2.26 11.96
N ASN A 186 -8.88 -3.02 12.91
CA ASN A 186 -7.54 -2.82 13.48
C ASN A 186 -7.26 -1.40 14.05
N ILE A 187 -8.29 -0.74 14.59
CA ILE A 187 -8.16 0.63 15.12
C ILE A 187 -7.16 0.67 16.30
N ALA A 188 -7.21 -0.32 17.21
CA ALA A 188 -6.32 -0.38 18.36
C ALA A 188 -4.84 -0.51 17.96
N GLU A 189 -4.55 -1.34 16.95
CA GLU A 189 -3.19 -1.48 16.39
C GLU A 189 -2.72 -0.16 15.77
N ARG A 190 -3.58 0.52 15.00
CA ARG A 190 -3.26 1.85 14.46
C ARG A 190 -2.94 2.86 15.56
N PHE A 191 -3.77 2.94 16.60
CA PHE A 191 -3.51 3.83 17.74
C PHE A 191 -2.19 3.52 18.45
N ALA A 192 -1.74 2.27 18.47
CA ALA A 192 -0.47 1.89 19.09
C ALA A 192 0.76 2.31 18.25
N ILE A 193 0.66 2.32 16.92
CA ILE A 193 1.79 2.61 16.03
C ILE A 193 1.91 4.10 15.67
N ILE A 194 0.79 4.82 15.52
CA ILE A 194 0.79 6.24 15.09
C ILE A 194 1.73 7.12 15.95
N PRO A 195 1.75 7.02 17.29
CA PRO A 195 2.65 7.84 18.11
C PRO A 195 4.14 7.67 17.78
N GLN A 196 4.53 6.54 17.18
CA GLN A 196 5.91 6.28 16.78
C GLN A 196 6.27 6.94 15.44
N HIS A 197 5.27 7.25 14.60
CA HIS A 197 5.48 7.76 13.24
C HIS A 197 5.27 9.27 13.09
N ILE A 198 4.61 9.91 14.05
CA ILE A 198 4.32 11.35 13.98
C ILE A 198 5.27 12.19 14.80
N LYS A 199 6.33 11.58 15.35
CA LYS A 199 7.31 12.28 16.17
C LYS A 199 8.06 13.33 15.38
N GLY A 200 8.53 14.35 16.08
CA GLY A 200 9.43 15.34 15.50
C GLY A 200 8.78 16.56 14.85
N TYR A 201 7.50 16.46 14.44
CA TYR A 201 6.73 17.60 13.94
C TYR A 201 6.47 18.61 15.06
N ASP A 202 6.23 19.88 14.71
CA ASP A 202 5.87 20.95 15.65
C ASP A 202 4.37 20.94 15.96
N ALA A 203 3.57 20.61 14.95
CA ALA A 203 2.12 20.52 15.02
C ALA A 203 1.64 19.28 14.23
N VAL A 204 0.64 18.59 14.77
CA VAL A 204 -0.05 17.50 14.09
C VAL A 204 -1.56 17.72 14.14
N MET A 205 -2.20 17.61 12.99
CA MET A 205 -3.66 17.61 12.84
C MET A 205 -4.12 16.18 12.57
N LEU A 206 -4.87 15.61 13.51
CA LEU A 206 -5.48 14.29 13.36
C LEU A 206 -6.95 14.44 13.01
N GLN A 207 -7.43 13.64 12.06
CA GLN A 207 -8.81 13.61 11.63
C GLN A 207 -9.42 12.22 11.91
N GLU A 208 -10.73 12.19 12.08
CA GLU A 208 -11.52 10.96 12.31
C GLU A 208 -11.09 10.11 13.51
N VAL A 209 -10.72 10.73 14.63
CA VAL A 209 -10.33 10.03 15.87
C VAL A 209 -11.56 9.64 16.70
N PHE A 210 -12.51 8.93 16.08
CA PHE A 210 -13.83 8.69 16.68
C PHE A 210 -13.89 7.50 17.64
N ALA A 211 -13.03 6.49 17.46
CA ALA A 211 -13.12 5.22 18.15
C ALA A 211 -12.92 5.26 19.68
N ALA A 212 -13.51 4.26 20.35
CA ALA A 212 -13.19 3.95 21.73
C ALA A 212 -11.68 3.68 21.87
N GLY A 213 -11.07 4.21 22.94
CA GLY A 213 -9.61 4.18 23.16
C GLY A 213 -8.86 5.45 22.76
N ARG A 214 -9.52 6.39 22.08
CA ARG A 214 -8.93 7.69 21.70
C ARG A 214 -8.32 8.46 22.86
N ASP A 215 -8.90 8.42 24.06
CA ASP A 215 -8.37 9.18 25.20
C ASP A 215 -7.00 8.63 25.64
N ALA A 216 -6.81 7.30 25.57
CA ALA A 216 -5.52 6.68 25.84
C ALA A 216 -4.50 7.02 24.75
N PHE A 217 -4.94 7.00 23.50
CA PHE A 217 -4.13 7.41 22.35
C PHE A 217 -3.68 8.88 22.45
N LEU A 218 -4.59 9.82 22.75
CA LEU A 218 -4.26 11.23 22.93
C LEU A 218 -3.38 11.49 24.16
N ARG A 219 -3.55 10.73 25.25
CA ARG A 219 -2.63 10.76 26.40
C ARG A 219 -1.24 10.27 26.04
N GLU A 220 -1.12 9.27 25.18
CA GLU A 220 0.20 8.82 24.70
C GLU A 220 0.86 9.92 23.87
N LEU A 221 0.12 10.54 22.96
CA LEU A 221 0.60 11.67 22.18
C LEU A 221 0.96 12.89 23.03
N ALA A 222 0.29 13.10 24.16
CA ALA A 222 0.56 14.21 25.09
C ALA A 222 1.97 14.18 25.68
N LYS A 223 2.64 13.02 25.69
CA LYS A 223 4.05 12.91 26.13
C LYS A 223 4.99 13.73 25.26
N GLU A 224 4.64 13.92 23.99
CA GLU A 224 5.43 14.67 23.01
C GLU A 224 4.74 15.98 22.59
N TYR A 225 3.41 15.98 22.54
CA TYR A 225 2.53 17.08 22.14
C TYR A 225 1.60 17.49 23.29
N PRO A 226 2.11 18.18 24.32
CA PRO A 226 1.36 18.49 25.53
C PRO A 226 0.19 19.46 25.31
N TYR A 227 0.21 20.24 24.23
CA TYR A 227 -0.85 21.23 23.93
C TYR A 227 -1.82 20.66 22.91
N GLN A 228 -3.03 20.31 23.35
CA GLN A 228 -4.05 19.69 22.50
C GLN A 228 -5.33 20.52 22.50
N THR A 229 -5.94 20.71 21.33
CA THR A 229 -7.26 21.34 21.24
C THR A 229 -8.31 20.40 21.81
N LYS A 230 -9.47 20.97 22.20
CA LYS A 230 -10.66 20.14 22.35
C LYS A 230 -10.97 19.49 20.99
N MET A 231 -11.50 18.28 21.04
CA MET A 231 -12.07 17.66 19.84
C MET A 231 -13.19 18.57 19.36
N LEU A 232 -13.24 18.82 18.06
CA LEU A 232 -14.40 19.47 17.47
C LEU A 232 -15.56 18.48 17.58
N ASP A 233 -16.51 18.70 18.48
CA ASP A 233 -17.70 17.88 18.64
C ASP A 233 -18.97 18.69 18.35
N LYS A 234 -19.93 18.07 17.68
CA LYS A 234 -21.26 18.64 17.46
C LYS A 234 -22.33 17.66 17.94
N SER A 235 -23.36 18.15 18.61
CA SER A 235 -24.49 17.33 19.02
C SER A 235 -25.36 16.95 17.82
N GLY A 236 -25.61 15.65 17.61
CA GLY A 236 -26.48 15.14 16.54
C GLY A 236 -26.16 13.71 16.09
N VAL A 237 -26.98 13.15 15.18
CA VAL A 237 -26.83 11.78 14.64
C VAL A 237 -25.76 11.70 13.52
N ASN A 238 -25.40 12.85 12.93
CA ASN A 238 -24.32 12.98 11.94
C ASN A 238 -23.19 13.82 12.54
N ILE A 239 -22.20 13.15 13.13
CA ILE A 239 -21.03 13.76 13.77
C ILE A 239 -19.80 13.38 12.94
N HIS A 240 -19.49 14.16 11.91
CA HIS A 240 -18.27 13.97 11.11
C HIS A 240 -17.13 14.91 11.51
N ASP A 241 -17.26 15.60 12.64
CA ASP A 241 -16.17 16.40 13.19
C ASP A 241 -15.46 15.56 14.27
N GLY A 242 -14.28 15.06 13.92
CA GLY A 242 -13.41 14.23 14.78
C GLY A 242 -11.96 14.71 14.75
N GLY A 243 -11.78 16.00 14.42
CA GLY A 243 -10.50 16.66 14.28
C GLY A 243 -9.93 17.08 15.62
N VAL A 244 -8.63 16.83 15.83
CA VAL A 244 -7.86 17.34 16.97
C VAL A 244 -6.50 17.83 16.48
N MET A 245 -6.11 19.01 16.95
CA MET A 245 -4.80 19.57 16.68
C MET A 245 -3.94 19.47 17.94
N ILE A 246 -2.74 18.94 17.80
CA ILE A 246 -1.79 18.71 18.90
C ILE A 246 -0.45 19.37 18.58
N HIS A 247 0.20 19.97 19.57
CA HIS A 247 1.37 20.82 19.39
C HIS A 247 2.40 20.66 20.52
N ARG A 248 3.66 20.97 20.20
CA ARG A 248 4.76 21.07 21.17
C ARG A 248 4.81 22.38 21.92
N TYR A 249 4.33 23.46 21.32
CA TYR A 249 4.46 24.82 21.84
C TYR A 249 3.12 25.34 22.39
N PRO A 250 3.15 26.25 23.38
CA PRO A 250 1.94 26.89 23.88
C PRO A 250 1.15 27.57 22.76
N MET A 251 -0.17 27.38 22.75
CA MET A 251 -1.06 28.12 21.87
C MET A 251 -1.33 29.51 22.47
N ALA A 252 -0.87 30.56 21.80
CA ALA A 252 -1.28 31.92 22.13
C ALA A 252 -2.67 32.17 21.52
N LEU A 253 -3.69 32.29 22.37
CA LEU A 253 -4.98 32.82 21.95
C LEU A 253 -4.86 34.35 21.95
N SER A 254 -4.82 34.97 20.78
CA SER A 254 -5.05 36.42 20.70
C SER A 254 -6.53 36.67 20.96
N SER A 255 -6.86 37.29 22.09
CA SER A 255 -8.18 37.86 22.33
C SER A 255 -8.37 39.03 21.36
N SER A 256 -9.17 38.82 20.32
CA SER A 256 -9.73 39.88 19.47
C SER A 256 -10.96 40.51 20.11
#